data_AF-A6LNZ6-F1
#
_entry.id   AF-A6LNZ6-F1
#
_cell.length_a   1.000
_cell.length_b   1.000
_cell.length_c   1.000
_cell.angle_alpha   90.00
_cell.angle_beta   90.00
_cell.angle_gamma   90.00
#
_symmetry.space_group_name_H-M   'P 1'
#
loop_
_entity.id
_entity.type
_entity.pdbx_description
1 polymer ?
#
loop_
_entity_poly.entity_id
_entity_poly.type
_entity_poly.pdbx_seq_one_letter_code
_entity_poly.pdbx_strand_id
1 'polypeptide(L)'
;MYIKMFGEYGIYLKNEKILLNSKKAEYILYYLILNNKRKVFVNEILDIFFEGYEESYSRKNLNTLLYMIRKGLNITKEELKIEKNQIFLDTKKLKCDYLQFQKLAEKKPSEKVLNEITKIYTGELLRDLDFDWIIPFRELCEMQVLLITQQLNIKDENIFEIQNLPTKNEIQMELAIKLIAMDKKRRNPMFYPLIIKTTENIKDKIRKSDFYVKLSQNTYLVLFETGDSNIETLKHILKLRFKNNLKILEEL
;
A
#
# COMPACT_ATOMS: atom_id res chain seq x y z
N MET A 1 -20.10 -13.27 3.44
CA MET A 1 -19.80 -11.99 2.76
C MET A 1 -18.31 -11.93 2.46
N TYR A 2 -17.95 -11.35 1.33
CA TYR A 2 -16.58 -11.18 0.84
C TYR A 2 -16.46 -9.79 0.20
N ILE A 3 -15.35 -9.10 0.39
CA ILE A 3 -15.09 -7.79 -0.20
C ILE A 3 -13.97 -7.97 -1.22
N LYS A 4 -14.29 -7.76 -2.50
CA LYS A 4 -13.33 -7.80 -3.59
C LYS A 4 -12.89 -6.37 -3.91
N MET A 5 -11.59 -6.15 -3.99
CA MET A 5 -10.97 -4.88 -4.28
C MET A 5 -10.00 -4.94 -5.44
N PHE A 6 -9.50 -6.11 -5.87
CA PHE A 6 -8.65 -6.21 -7.07
C PHE A 6 -9.45 -6.59 -8.32
N GLY A 7 -9.23 -5.87 -9.42
CA GLY A 7 -10.01 -6.03 -10.65
C GLY A 7 -11.44 -5.53 -10.45
N GLU A 8 -12.44 -6.32 -10.85
CA GLU A 8 -13.84 -5.97 -10.56
C GLU A 8 -14.07 -5.95 -9.04
N TYR A 9 -14.31 -4.76 -8.50
CA TYR A 9 -14.50 -4.54 -7.08
C TYR A 9 -15.98 -4.62 -6.67
N GLY A 10 -16.22 -4.92 -5.40
CA GLY A 10 -17.56 -4.96 -4.82
C GLY A 10 -17.65 -5.76 -3.53
N ILE A 11 -18.84 -5.77 -2.94
CA ILE A 11 -19.17 -6.60 -1.79
C ILE A 11 -20.03 -7.76 -2.30
N TYR A 12 -19.71 -8.97 -1.90
CA TYR A 12 -20.34 -10.20 -2.38
C TYR A 12 -20.91 -11.02 -1.24
N LEU A 13 -22.13 -11.52 -1.39
CA LEU A 13 -22.76 -12.49 -0.49
C LEU A 13 -23.12 -13.73 -1.30
N LYS A 14 -22.54 -14.90 -0.95
CA LYS A 14 -22.74 -16.15 -1.69
C LYS A 14 -22.51 -15.99 -3.22
N ASN A 15 -21.47 -15.24 -3.60
CA ASN A 15 -21.07 -14.89 -4.97
C ASN A 15 -21.97 -13.88 -5.70
N GLU A 16 -23.04 -13.39 -5.08
CA GLU A 16 -23.84 -12.30 -5.64
C GLU A 16 -23.31 -10.96 -5.17
N LYS A 17 -23.11 -10.02 -6.10
CA LYS A 17 -22.69 -8.66 -5.79
C LYS A 17 -23.85 -7.94 -5.10
N ILE A 18 -23.61 -7.44 -3.89
CA ILE A 18 -24.56 -6.64 -3.13
C ILE A 18 -24.10 -5.19 -3.13
N LEU A 19 -25.06 -4.27 -3.10
CA LEU A 19 -24.80 -2.84 -2.97
C LEU A 19 -25.08 -2.40 -1.54
N LEU A 20 -24.22 -1.55 -0.99
CA LEU A 20 -24.62 -0.74 0.15
C LEU A 20 -25.66 0.27 -0.31
N ASN A 21 -26.55 0.68 0.60
CA ASN A 21 -27.58 1.70 0.34
C ASN A 21 -27.01 3.09 -0.02
N SER A 22 -25.68 3.24 -0.07
CA SER A 22 -24.98 4.46 -0.48
C SER A 22 -23.61 4.12 -1.07
N LYS A 23 -23.33 4.67 -2.26
CA LYS A 23 -21.99 4.60 -2.88
C LYS A 23 -20.92 5.29 -2.04
N LYS A 24 -21.26 6.41 -1.39
CA LYS A 24 -20.34 7.10 -0.48
C LYS A 24 -20.00 6.24 0.74
N ALA A 25 -20.95 5.45 1.25
CA ALA A 25 -20.66 4.48 2.32
C ALA A 25 -19.70 3.37 1.85
N GLU A 26 -19.86 2.90 0.60
CA GLU A 26 -18.96 1.92 -0.01
C GLU A 26 -17.53 2.46 -0.17
N TYR A 27 -17.38 3.70 -0.64
CA TYR A 27 -16.06 4.32 -0.77
C TYR A 27 -15.39 4.60 0.58
N ILE A 28 -16.15 5.05 1.58
CA ILE A 28 -15.63 5.20 2.95
C ILE A 28 -15.17 3.83 3.50
N LEU A 29 -15.92 2.75 3.26
CA LEU A 29 -15.50 1.41 3.65
C LEU A 29 -14.17 1.02 3.00
N TYR A 30 -14.02 1.22 1.69
CA TYR A 30 -12.75 0.95 1.00
C TYR A 30 -11.60 1.76 1.58
N TYR A 31 -11.83 3.06 1.82
CA TYR A 31 -10.83 3.93 2.44
C TYR A 31 -10.38 3.39 3.81
N LEU A 32 -11.32 2.97 4.65
CA LEU A 32 -11.01 2.40 5.97
C LEU A 32 -10.24 1.07 5.85
N ILE A 33 -10.57 0.23 4.88
CA ILE A 33 -9.86 -1.03 4.63
C ILE A 33 -8.42 -0.77 4.16
N LEU A 34 -8.21 0.15 3.21
CA LEU A 34 -6.88 0.49 2.71
C LEU A 34 -5.98 1.07 3.81
N ASN A 35 -6.59 1.76 4.78
CA ASN A 35 -5.90 2.41 5.89
C ASN A 35 -5.91 1.61 7.20
N ASN A 36 -6.22 0.30 7.16
CA ASN A 36 -6.38 -0.53 8.35
C ASN A 36 -5.13 -0.62 9.28
N LYS A 37 -3.94 -0.30 8.76
CA LYS A 37 -2.67 -0.26 9.52
C LYS A 37 -2.42 1.06 10.24
N ARG A 38 -3.32 2.05 10.13
CA ARG A 38 -3.18 3.34 10.80
C ARG A 38 -4.50 3.84 11.39
N LYS A 39 -4.39 4.86 12.21
CA LYS A 39 -5.55 5.64 12.67
C LYS A 39 -6.11 6.45 11.49
N VAL A 40 -7.42 6.42 11.34
CA VAL A 40 -8.18 7.29 10.44
C VAL A 40 -8.96 8.26 11.30
N PHE A 41 -8.77 9.56 11.07
CA PHE A 41 -9.46 10.59 11.85
C PHE A 41 -10.78 10.98 11.18
N VAL A 42 -11.74 11.46 11.96
CA VAL A 42 -13.02 11.92 11.42
C VAL A 42 -12.81 13.06 10.44
N ASN A 43 -12.01 14.07 10.81
CA ASN A 43 -11.77 15.24 9.97
C ASN A 43 -11.20 14.83 8.59
N GLU A 44 -10.29 13.88 8.56
CA GLU A 44 -9.73 13.32 7.32
C GLU A 44 -10.82 12.74 6.40
N ILE A 45 -11.82 12.06 6.94
CA ILE A 45 -12.97 11.57 6.15
C ILE A 45 -13.88 12.72 5.71
N LEU A 46 -14.04 13.75 6.54
CA LEU A 46 -14.85 14.92 6.16
C LEU A 46 -14.18 15.66 5.00
N ASP A 47 -12.87 15.88 5.07
CA ASP A 47 -12.11 16.57 4.03
C ASP A 47 -12.19 15.82 2.70
N ILE A 48 -12.06 14.49 2.71
CA ILE A 48 -12.06 13.68 1.48
C ILE A 48 -13.47 13.49 0.89
N PHE A 49 -14.48 13.26 1.72
CA PHE A 49 -15.81 12.82 1.24
C PHE A 49 -16.92 13.88 1.38
N PHE A 50 -16.63 15.01 2.04
CA PHE A 50 -17.58 16.08 2.35
C PHE A 50 -16.98 17.47 2.10
N GLU A 51 -16.03 17.59 1.18
CA GLU A 51 -15.52 18.89 0.72
C GLU A 51 -16.68 19.81 0.29
N GLY A 52 -16.65 21.05 0.76
CA GLY A 52 -17.68 22.06 0.47
C GLY A 52 -18.97 21.97 1.31
N TYR A 53 -19.08 21.03 2.25
CA TYR A 53 -20.23 20.93 3.16
C TYR A 53 -19.94 21.47 4.56
N GLU A 54 -20.95 22.08 5.17
CA GLU A 54 -20.95 22.50 6.58
C GLU A 54 -20.55 21.36 7.54
N GLU A 55 -19.64 21.63 8.48
CA GLU A 55 -19.07 20.59 9.35
C GLU A 55 -20.14 19.82 10.14
N SER A 56 -21.15 20.54 10.66
CA SER A 56 -22.25 19.95 11.43
C SER A 56 -23.07 18.95 10.60
N TYR A 57 -23.31 19.27 9.32
CA TYR A 57 -23.99 18.40 8.35
C TYR A 57 -23.13 17.18 8.03
N SER A 58 -21.85 17.41 7.75
CA SER A 58 -20.87 16.37 7.39
C SER A 58 -20.70 15.34 8.50
N ARG A 59 -20.58 15.77 9.77
CA ARG A 59 -20.50 14.87 10.94
C ARG A 59 -21.75 14.04 11.14
N LYS A 60 -22.95 14.64 10.99
CA LYS A 60 -24.22 13.91 11.13
C LYS A 60 -24.35 12.84 10.04
N ASN A 61 -24.02 13.17 8.80
CA ASN A 61 -24.07 12.23 7.69
C ASN A 61 -23.02 11.14 7.77
N LEU A 62 -21.81 11.43 8.25
CA LEU A 62 -20.80 10.40 8.46
C LEU A 62 -21.32 9.30 9.39
N ASN A 63 -21.97 9.65 10.51
CA ASN A 63 -22.56 8.66 11.41
C ASN A 63 -23.61 7.77 10.73
N THR A 64 -24.44 8.37 9.86
CA THR A 64 -25.41 7.64 9.04
C THR A 64 -24.73 6.69 8.06
N LEU A 65 -23.67 7.13 7.37
CA LEU A 65 -22.92 6.28 6.44
C LEU A 65 -22.23 5.11 7.17
N LEU A 66 -21.62 5.35 8.34
CA LEU A 66 -21.05 4.28 9.16
C LEU A 66 -22.12 3.29 9.65
N TYR A 67 -23.33 3.76 9.96
CA TYR A 67 -24.46 2.88 10.26
C TYR A 67 -24.86 2.03 9.05
N MET A 68 -24.90 2.60 7.84
CA MET A 68 -25.18 1.84 6.61
C MET A 68 -24.13 0.77 6.35
N ILE A 69 -22.83 1.07 6.56
CA ILE A 69 -21.75 0.09 6.47
C ILE A 69 -21.98 -1.04 7.48
N ARG A 70 -22.25 -0.72 8.75
CA ARG A 70 -22.53 -1.74 9.79
C ARG A 70 -23.66 -2.67 9.38
N LYS A 71 -24.77 -2.10 8.92
CA LYS A 71 -25.95 -2.87 8.47
C LYS A 71 -25.64 -3.73 7.26
N GLY A 72 -24.99 -3.18 6.24
CA GLY A 72 -24.66 -3.92 5.02
C GLY A 72 -23.63 -5.01 5.22
N LEU A 73 -22.69 -4.81 6.15
CA LEU A 73 -21.68 -5.80 6.50
C LEU A 73 -22.11 -6.79 7.59
N ASN A 74 -23.27 -6.55 8.22
CA ASN A 74 -23.74 -7.26 9.41
C ASN A 74 -22.67 -7.30 10.53
N ILE A 75 -22.09 -6.13 10.82
CA ILE A 75 -21.11 -5.94 11.90
C ILE A 75 -21.68 -5.02 12.98
N THR A 76 -21.15 -5.17 14.19
CA THR A 76 -21.59 -4.45 15.39
C THR A 76 -21.05 -3.03 15.45
N LYS A 77 -21.58 -2.22 16.38
CA LYS A 77 -21.03 -0.89 16.68
C LYS A 77 -19.59 -0.96 17.19
N GLU A 78 -19.21 -2.00 17.94
CA GLU A 78 -17.84 -2.14 18.43
C GLU A 78 -16.84 -2.48 17.31
N GLU A 79 -17.30 -3.15 16.25
CA GLU A 79 -16.49 -3.47 15.07
C GLU A 79 -16.37 -2.29 14.09
N LEU A 80 -17.26 -1.30 14.14
CA LEU A 80 -17.14 -0.04 13.40
C LEU A 80 -17.69 1.13 14.21
N LYS A 81 -16.81 1.94 14.81
CA LYS A 81 -17.17 3.09 15.66
C LYS A 81 -16.31 4.32 15.45
N ILE A 82 -16.85 5.45 15.88
CA ILE A 82 -16.08 6.65 16.16
C ILE A 82 -15.78 6.67 17.66
N GLU A 83 -14.51 6.81 18.02
CA GLU A 83 -14.06 6.99 19.40
C GLU A 83 -12.93 8.03 19.43
N LYS A 84 -13.04 9.06 20.28
CA LYS A 84 -12.04 10.14 20.40
C LYS A 84 -11.60 10.73 19.04
N ASN A 85 -12.56 11.04 18.18
CA ASN A 85 -12.37 11.59 16.82
C ASN A 85 -11.62 10.66 15.85
N GLN A 86 -11.48 9.37 16.16
CA GLN A 86 -10.91 8.34 15.30
C GLN A 86 -11.99 7.35 14.87
N ILE A 87 -11.93 6.90 13.63
CA ILE A 87 -12.78 5.85 13.09
C ILE A 87 -12.03 4.53 13.20
N PHE A 88 -12.63 3.58 13.90
CA PHE A 88 -12.11 2.23 14.08
C PHE A 88 -12.93 1.26 13.26
N LEU A 89 -12.26 0.44 12.45
CA LEU A 89 -12.84 -0.71 11.76
C LEU A 89 -12.06 -1.96 12.19
N ASP A 90 -12.72 -2.91 12.86
CA ASP A 90 -12.12 -4.21 13.14
C ASP A 90 -12.13 -5.07 11.88
N THR A 91 -10.97 -5.20 11.25
CA THR A 91 -10.81 -5.97 10.02
C THR A 91 -10.62 -7.47 10.25
N LYS A 92 -10.52 -7.96 11.50
CA LYS A 92 -10.19 -9.38 11.79
C LYS A 92 -11.20 -10.35 11.20
N LYS A 93 -12.48 -9.98 11.21
CA LYS A 93 -13.58 -10.81 10.69
C LYS A 93 -13.95 -10.50 9.24
N LEU A 94 -13.35 -9.47 8.65
CA LEU A 94 -13.61 -9.12 7.25
C LEU A 94 -12.87 -10.10 6.33
N LYS A 95 -13.63 -10.72 5.42
CA LYS A 95 -13.05 -11.46 4.30
C LYS A 95 -12.86 -10.50 3.14
N CYS A 96 -11.62 -10.15 2.84
CA CYS A 96 -11.26 -9.19 1.79
C CYS A 96 -9.97 -9.62 1.08
N ASP A 97 -9.94 -9.57 -0.26
CA ASP A 97 -8.73 -9.87 -1.06
C ASP A 97 -7.57 -8.93 -0.73
N TYR A 98 -7.77 -7.62 -0.61
CA TYR A 98 -6.72 -6.68 -0.26
C TYR A 98 -6.09 -7.00 1.10
N LEU A 99 -6.90 -7.32 2.11
CA LEU A 99 -6.39 -7.72 3.42
C LEU A 99 -5.63 -9.04 3.38
N GLN A 100 -6.05 -9.99 2.53
CA GLN A 100 -5.32 -11.25 2.31
C GLN A 100 -4.00 -10.99 1.59
N PHE A 101 -4.02 -10.17 0.54
CA PHE A 101 -2.85 -9.74 -0.22
C PHE A 101 -1.82 -9.07 0.68
N GLN A 102 -2.23 -8.11 1.52
CA GLN A 102 -1.30 -7.45 2.44
C GLN A 102 -0.64 -8.43 3.41
N LYS A 103 -1.37 -9.44 3.91
CA LYS A 103 -0.80 -10.52 4.75
C LYS A 103 0.16 -11.42 3.98
N LEU A 104 -0.09 -11.67 2.69
CA LEU A 104 0.79 -12.47 1.84
C LEU A 104 2.06 -11.70 1.48
N ALA A 105 1.93 -10.42 1.16
CA ALA A 105 3.04 -9.54 0.87
C ALA A 105 3.98 -9.39 2.08
N GLU A 106 3.49 -9.57 3.32
CA GLU A 106 4.32 -9.59 4.53
C GLU A 106 5.11 -10.88 4.75
N LYS A 107 4.78 -11.97 4.04
CA LYS A 107 5.48 -13.25 4.18
C LYS A 107 6.79 -13.22 3.39
N LYS A 108 7.70 -14.12 3.76
CA LYS A 108 8.89 -14.40 2.95
C LYS A 108 8.46 -14.84 1.54
N PRO A 109 9.04 -14.25 0.47
CA PRO A 109 8.76 -14.64 -0.90
C PRO A 109 8.99 -16.13 -1.11
N SER A 110 8.04 -16.78 -1.76
CA SER A 110 8.10 -18.18 -2.19
C SER A 110 7.13 -18.40 -3.33
N GLU A 111 7.33 -19.44 -4.13
CA GLU A 111 6.37 -19.82 -5.20
C GLU A 111 4.96 -19.99 -4.65
N LYS A 112 4.81 -20.55 -3.45
CA LYS A 112 3.52 -20.68 -2.77
C LYS A 112 2.86 -19.32 -2.52
N VAL A 113 3.62 -18.34 -2.00
CA VAL A 113 3.11 -16.98 -1.75
C VAL A 113 2.72 -16.31 -3.06
N LEU A 114 3.55 -16.44 -4.10
CA LEU A 114 3.23 -15.90 -5.42
C LEU A 114 1.95 -16.52 -6.00
N ASN A 115 1.81 -17.83 -5.94
CA ASN A 115 0.62 -18.55 -6.40
C ASN A 115 -0.66 -18.17 -5.62
N GLU A 116 -0.53 -17.81 -4.34
CA GLU A 116 -1.66 -17.29 -3.56
C GLU A 116 -1.99 -15.84 -3.96
N ILE A 117 -0.98 -15.01 -4.23
CA ILE A 117 -1.14 -13.63 -4.70
C ILE A 117 -1.79 -13.58 -6.09
N THR A 118 -1.36 -14.39 -7.04
CA THR A 118 -1.90 -14.38 -8.42
C THR A 118 -3.38 -14.76 -8.47
N LYS A 119 -3.85 -15.57 -7.51
CA LYS A 119 -5.28 -15.93 -7.39
C LYS A 119 -6.17 -14.78 -6.94
N ILE A 120 -5.63 -13.82 -6.18
CA ILE A 120 -6.41 -12.71 -5.59
C ILE A 120 -6.15 -11.38 -6.28
N TYR A 121 -4.95 -11.15 -6.80
CA TYR A 121 -4.57 -9.96 -7.55
C TYR A 121 -5.07 -10.08 -8.99
N THR A 122 -6.38 -10.02 -9.17
CA THR A 122 -7.04 -10.25 -10.49
C THR A 122 -7.06 -9.01 -11.40
N GLY A 123 -6.37 -7.94 -11.00
CA GLY A 123 -6.30 -6.67 -11.72
C GLY A 123 -5.98 -5.51 -10.78
N GLU A 124 -5.94 -4.30 -11.34
CA GLU A 124 -5.73 -3.06 -10.61
C GLU A 124 -6.67 -2.94 -9.39
N LEU A 125 -6.14 -2.42 -8.29
CA LEU A 125 -6.91 -2.16 -7.07
C LEU A 125 -7.99 -1.11 -7.32
N LEU A 126 -9.25 -1.44 -7.03
CA LEU A 126 -10.43 -0.61 -7.22
C LEU A 126 -10.49 -0.03 -8.64
N ARG A 127 -10.33 -0.88 -9.64
CA ARG A 127 -10.34 -0.52 -11.06
C ARG A 127 -11.51 0.42 -11.38
N ASP A 128 -11.29 1.40 -12.25
CA ASP A 128 -12.28 2.41 -12.68
C ASP A 128 -12.71 3.43 -11.60
N LEU A 129 -12.07 3.45 -10.43
CA LEU A 129 -12.23 4.53 -9.45
C LEU A 129 -11.05 5.50 -9.49
N ASP A 130 -11.27 6.72 -9.97
CA ASP A 130 -10.23 7.73 -10.16
C ASP A 130 -10.13 8.71 -8.98
N PHE A 131 -10.15 8.19 -7.76
CA PHE A 131 -9.93 9.02 -6.58
C PHE A 131 -8.44 9.12 -6.26
N ASP A 132 -7.93 10.34 -6.03
CA ASP A 132 -6.53 10.61 -5.71
C ASP A 132 -5.98 9.80 -4.53
N TRP A 133 -6.83 9.48 -3.56
CA TRP A 133 -6.44 8.69 -2.40
C TRP A 133 -6.25 7.19 -2.72
N ILE A 134 -6.73 6.69 -3.86
CA ILE A 134 -6.58 5.27 -4.27
C ILE A 134 -5.21 5.04 -4.92
N ILE A 135 -4.76 6.00 -5.74
CA ILE A 135 -3.55 5.89 -6.58
C ILE A 135 -2.34 5.33 -5.80
N PRO A 136 -2.02 5.82 -4.59
CA PRO A 136 -0.84 5.33 -3.87
C PRO A 136 -0.94 3.88 -3.42
N PHE A 137 -2.16 3.40 -3.16
CA PHE A 137 -2.38 2.00 -2.79
C PHE A 137 -2.26 1.08 -4.00
N ARG A 138 -2.66 1.54 -5.20
CA ARG A 138 -2.41 0.81 -6.46
C ARG A 138 -0.92 0.64 -6.68
N GLU A 139 -0.18 1.75 -6.67
CA GLU A 139 1.28 1.77 -6.83
C GLU A 139 1.97 0.85 -5.81
N LEU A 140 1.56 0.90 -4.54
CA LEU A 140 2.10 0.02 -3.52
C LEU A 140 1.84 -1.46 -3.81
N CYS A 141 0.62 -1.83 -4.23
CA CYS A 141 0.32 -3.24 -4.50
C CYS A 141 1.11 -3.75 -5.71
N GLU A 142 1.22 -2.95 -6.78
CA GLU A 142 2.04 -3.26 -7.95
C GLU A 142 3.50 -3.45 -7.58
N MET A 143 4.05 -2.54 -6.76
CA MET A 143 5.42 -2.67 -6.26
C MET A 143 5.62 -3.93 -5.42
N GLN A 144 4.67 -4.27 -4.55
CA GLN A 144 4.74 -5.49 -3.74
C GLN A 144 4.75 -6.76 -4.60
N VAL A 145 3.94 -6.81 -5.67
CA VAL A 145 3.95 -7.91 -6.64
C VAL A 145 5.29 -7.98 -7.38
N LEU A 146 5.81 -6.84 -7.82
CA LEU A 146 7.09 -6.75 -8.52
C LEU A 146 8.25 -7.26 -7.65
N LEU A 147 8.31 -6.87 -6.38
CA LEU A 147 9.36 -7.32 -5.46
C LEU A 147 9.36 -8.84 -5.29
N ILE A 148 8.18 -9.43 -5.07
CA ILE A 148 8.03 -10.87 -4.86
C ILE A 148 8.46 -11.64 -6.12
N THR A 149 8.05 -11.19 -7.30
CA THR A 149 8.42 -11.83 -8.57
C THR A 149 9.91 -11.73 -8.86
N GLN A 150 10.53 -10.57 -8.60
CA GLN A 150 11.97 -10.38 -8.74
C GLN A 150 12.79 -11.25 -7.79
N GLN A 151 12.39 -11.34 -6.52
CA GLN A 151 13.10 -12.14 -5.51
C GLN A 151 13.09 -13.63 -5.80
N LEU A 152 12.07 -14.11 -6.53
CA LEU A 152 11.98 -15.49 -6.98
C LEU A 152 12.74 -15.76 -8.29
N ASN A 153 13.42 -14.76 -8.87
CA ASN A 153 14.15 -14.87 -10.14
C ASN A 153 13.28 -15.41 -11.29
N ILE A 154 11.96 -15.25 -11.21
CA ILE A 154 11.05 -15.77 -12.21
C ILE A 154 11.17 -14.88 -13.45
N LYS A 155 11.76 -15.43 -14.52
CA LYS A 155 11.92 -14.79 -15.84
C LYS A 155 10.68 -14.95 -16.72
N ASP A 156 9.57 -15.39 -16.16
CA ASP A 156 8.37 -15.72 -16.93
C ASP A 156 7.62 -14.42 -17.27
N GLU A 157 7.85 -13.93 -18.48
CA GLU A 157 7.25 -12.71 -19.06
C GLU A 157 5.71 -12.79 -19.11
N ASN A 158 5.12 -13.99 -18.95
CA ASN A 158 3.67 -14.23 -19.05
C ASN A 158 2.91 -14.18 -17.72
N ILE A 159 3.56 -14.09 -16.55
CA ILE A 159 2.85 -14.14 -15.25
C ILE A 159 2.07 -12.85 -14.97
N PHE A 160 2.41 -11.75 -15.65
CA PHE A 160 1.64 -10.53 -15.65
C PHE A 160 1.81 -9.80 -16.98
N GLU A 161 0.76 -9.72 -17.80
CA GLU A 161 0.62 -8.65 -18.81
C GLU A 161 0.39 -7.29 -18.10
N ILE A 162 1.22 -6.95 -17.11
CA ILE A 162 1.38 -5.56 -16.67
C ILE A 162 2.44 -5.01 -17.62
N GLN A 163 2.00 -4.60 -18.80
CA GLN A 163 2.84 -4.11 -19.89
C GLN A 163 3.64 -2.82 -19.55
N ASN A 164 3.62 -2.35 -18.30
CA ASN A 164 4.40 -1.20 -17.83
C ASN A 164 4.82 -1.35 -16.37
N LEU A 165 5.41 -2.49 -15.97
CA LEU A 165 6.19 -2.51 -14.73
C LEU A 165 7.29 -1.45 -14.87
N PRO A 166 7.50 -0.55 -13.90
CA PRO A 166 8.59 0.40 -13.95
C PRO A 166 9.91 -0.40 -13.95
N THR A 167 10.48 -0.56 -15.14
CA THR A 167 11.84 -1.07 -15.39
C THR A 167 12.90 -0.16 -14.77
N LYS A 168 12.47 1.00 -14.26
CA LYS A 168 13.25 1.97 -13.54
C LYS A 168 12.92 1.84 -12.06
N ASN A 169 13.92 1.47 -11.29
CA ASN A 169 13.93 1.59 -9.83
C ASN A 169 13.77 3.06 -9.36
N GLU A 170 13.72 4.01 -10.27
CA GLU A 170 13.44 5.42 -9.98
C GLU A 170 11.94 5.62 -9.79
N ILE A 171 11.55 6.11 -8.62
CA ILE A 171 10.16 6.41 -8.27
C ILE A 171 9.98 7.92 -8.01
N GLN A 172 8.73 8.39 -8.05
CA GLN A 172 8.41 9.77 -7.68
C GLN A 172 8.56 9.99 -6.17
N MET A 173 8.86 11.23 -5.77
CA MET A 173 9.08 11.59 -4.37
C MET A 173 7.84 11.36 -3.50
N GLU A 174 6.66 11.69 -4.02
CA GLU A 174 5.38 11.50 -3.33
C GLU A 174 5.15 10.03 -2.99
N LEU A 175 5.48 9.13 -3.92
CA LEU A 175 5.39 7.69 -3.69
C LEU A 175 6.42 7.25 -2.65
N ALA A 176 7.67 7.71 -2.74
CA ALA A 176 8.70 7.38 -1.75
C ALA A 176 8.31 7.81 -0.32
N ILE A 177 7.77 9.03 -0.16
CA ILE A 177 7.28 9.53 1.13
C ILE A 177 6.15 8.65 1.66
N LYS A 178 5.19 8.28 0.80
CA LYS A 178 4.07 7.40 1.18
C LYS A 178 4.57 6.02 1.60
N LEU A 179 5.52 5.43 0.86
CA LEU A 179 6.14 4.16 1.20
C LEU A 179 6.85 4.22 2.55
N ILE A 180 7.69 5.22 2.79
CA ILE A 180 8.37 5.40 4.09
C ILE A 180 7.35 5.53 5.23
N ALA A 181 6.30 6.34 5.03
CA ALA A 181 5.28 6.56 6.06
C ALA A 181 4.45 5.31 6.37
N MET A 182 4.19 4.46 5.37
CA MET A 182 3.51 3.19 5.53
C MET A 182 4.41 2.13 6.16
N ASP A 183 5.67 2.08 5.73
CA ASP A 183 6.64 1.08 6.15
C ASP A 183 7.09 1.27 7.60
N LYS A 184 7.25 2.54 8.04
CA LYS A 184 7.49 2.89 9.45
C LYS A 184 6.44 2.34 10.43
N LYS A 185 5.23 2.03 9.95
CA LYS A 185 4.14 1.49 10.78
C LYS A 185 4.12 -0.05 10.82
N ARG A 186 4.96 -0.71 10.02
CA ARG A 186 5.04 -2.18 9.99
C ARG A 186 5.85 -2.67 11.20
N ARG A 187 5.48 -3.84 11.71
CA ARG A 187 6.27 -4.54 12.73
C ARG A 187 7.69 -4.87 12.22
N ASN A 188 7.78 -5.19 10.93
CA ASN A 188 9.02 -5.42 10.21
C ASN A 188 9.04 -4.49 8.98
N PRO A 189 9.74 -3.35 9.05
CA PRO A 189 9.94 -2.46 7.91
C PRO A 189 10.64 -3.19 6.76
N MET A 190 10.06 -3.09 5.57
CA MET A 190 10.60 -3.68 4.33
C MET A 190 11.70 -2.82 3.72
N PHE A 191 11.70 -1.52 4.01
CA PHE A 191 12.63 -0.56 3.46
C PHE A 191 13.42 0.13 4.55
N TYR A 192 14.69 0.35 4.23
CA TYR A 192 15.59 1.19 5.00
C TYR A 192 15.92 2.43 4.16
N PRO A 193 15.23 3.55 4.41
CA PRO A 193 15.41 4.77 3.63
C PRO A 193 16.72 5.48 3.99
N LEU A 194 17.53 5.73 2.97
CA LEU A 194 18.82 6.42 3.09
C LEU A 194 18.90 7.56 2.10
N ILE A 195 19.41 8.72 2.54
CA ILE A 195 19.88 9.75 1.63
C ILE A 195 21.36 9.49 1.36
N ILE A 196 21.71 9.25 0.11
CA ILE A 196 23.07 8.99 -0.32
C ILE A 196 23.55 10.03 -1.33
N LYS A 197 24.86 10.25 -1.32
CA LYS A 197 25.57 11.02 -2.34
C LYS A 197 26.63 10.16 -3.01
N THR A 198 26.60 10.09 -4.33
CA THR A 198 27.57 9.32 -5.12
C THR A 198 27.75 9.92 -6.51
N THR A 199 28.99 9.89 -6.99
CA THR A 199 29.35 10.26 -8.37
C THR A 199 29.15 9.10 -9.35
N GLU A 200 28.89 7.89 -8.84
CA GLU A 200 28.63 6.71 -9.67
C GLU A 200 27.17 6.69 -10.17
N ASN A 201 26.94 6.04 -11.31
CA ASN A 201 25.58 5.87 -11.83
C ASN A 201 24.79 4.93 -10.91
N ILE A 202 23.82 5.50 -10.17
CA ILE A 202 23.03 4.76 -9.19
C ILE A 202 22.29 3.56 -9.79
N LYS A 203 21.83 3.67 -11.04
CA LYS A 203 21.07 2.63 -11.76
C LYS A 203 21.83 1.31 -11.84
N ASP A 204 23.15 1.37 -11.95
CA ASP A 204 24.00 0.20 -12.14
C ASP A 204 24.42 -0.44 -10.81
N LYS A 205 24.09 0.21 -9.68
CA LYS A 205 24.63 -0.13 -8.35
C LYS A 205 23.57 -0.60 -7.37
N ILE A 206 22.34 -0.12 -7.49
CA ILE A 206 21.23 -0.55 -6.65
C ILE A 206 20.69 -1.91 -7.10
N ARG A 207 20.11 -2.69 -6.17
CA ARG A 207 19.45 -3.95 -6.53
C ARG A 207 18.17 -3.64 -7.29
N LYS A 208 17.72 -4.60 -8.10
CA LYS A 208 16.40 -4.57 -8.75
C LYS A 208 15.25 -4.30 -7.76
N SER A 209 15.38 -4.76 -6.52
CA SER A 209 14.39 -4.57 -5.46
C SER A 209 14.55 -3.30 -4.62
N ASP A 210 15.60 -2.50 -4.84
CA ASP A 210 15.77 -1.21 -4.18
C ASP A 210 15.11 -0.10 -5.03
N PHE A 211 14.50 0.90 -4.40
CA PHE A 211 13.95 2.05 -5.14
C PHE A 211 14.75 3.31 -4.84
N TYR A 212 14.77 4.28 -5.75
CA TYR A 212 15.40 5.57 -5.51
C TYR A 212 14.61 6.74 -6.06
N VAL A 213 14.83 7.91 -5.49
CA VAL A 213 14.37 9.21 -5.98
C VAL A 213 15.60 10.06 -6.18
N LYS A 214 15.74 10.68 -7.36
CA LYS A 214 16.80 11.66 -7.59
C LYS A 214 16.42 12.98 -6.92
N LEU A 215 17.21 13.40 -5.92
CA LEU A 215 16.97 14.64 -5.17
C LEU A 215 17.71 15.82 -5.80
N SER A 216 18.95 15.59 -6.26
CA SER A 216 19.79 16.59 -6.92
C SER A 216 20.84 15.93 -7.80
N GLN A 217 21.76 16.73 -8.35
CA GLN A 217 22.97 16.18 -8.96
C GLN A 217 23.74 15.35 -7.91
N ASN A 218 23.91 14.05 -8.21
CA ASN A 218 24.62 13.07 -7.40
C ASN A 218 24.01 12.74 -6.01
N THR A 219 22.80 13.22 -5.70
CA THR A 219 22.13 12.93 -4.42
C THR A 219 20.81 12.21 -4.67
N TYR A 220 20.58 11.15 -3.90
CA TYR A 220 19.46 10.26 -4.07
C TYR A 220 18.88 9.86 -2.72
N LEU A 221 17.56 9.83 -2.60
CA LEU A 221 16.87 9.05 -1.57
C LEU A 221 16.79 7.62 -2.10
N VAL A 222 17.18 6.63 -1.32
CA VAL A 222 17.11 5.22 -1.70
C VAL A 222 16.37 4.45 -0.63
N LEU A 223 15.33 3.74 -1.05
CA LEU A 223 14.57 2.80 -0.23
C LEU A 223 15.22 1.43 -0.40
N PHE A 224 16.13 1.08 0.52
CA PHE A 224 16.81 -0.20 0.46
C PHE A 224 15.94 -1.31 1.01
N GLU A 225 15.72 -2.35 0.22
CA GLU A 225 14.97 -3.50 0.73
C GLU A 225 15.78 -4.24 1.81
N THR A 226 15.23 -4.35 3.01
CA THR A 226 15.94 -4.92 4.16
C THR A 226 16.10 -6.43 4.05
N GLY A 227 15.05 -7.14 3.62
CA GLY A 227 15.03 -8.60 3.59
C GLY A 227 15.37 -9.20 4.98
N ASP A 228 16.23 -10.21 5.01
CA ASP A 228 16.75 -10.83 6.25
C ASP A 228 18.02 -10.13 6.80
N SER A 229 18.49 -9.06 6.14
CA SER A 229 19.77 -8.41 6.48
C SER A 229 19.58 -7.34 7.57
N ASN A 230 20.52 -7.28 8.50
CA ASN A 230 20.57 -6.16 9.45
C ASN A 230 21.11 -4.88 8.77
N ILE A 231 20.86 -3.74 9.40
CA ILE A 231 21.21 -2.42 8.87
C ILE A 231 22.71 -2.28 8.58
N GLU A 232 23.58 -2.79 9.46
CA GLU A 232 25.04 -2.70 9.27
C GLU A 232 25.51 -3.53 8.08
N THR A 233 24.91 -4.70 7.86
CA THR A 233 25.15 -5.52 6.67
C THR A 233 24.75 -4.78 5.39
N LEU A 234 23.60 -4.11 5.39
CA LEU A 234 23.15 -3.31 4.24
C LEU A 234 24.12 -2.15 3.95
N LYS A 235 24.55 -1.43 4.98
CA LYS A 235 25.55 -0.35 4.86
C LYS A 235 26.87 -0.86 4.30
N HIS A 236 27.32 -2.05 4.73
CA HIS A 236 28.53 -2.67 4.21
C HIS A 236 28.41 -3.07 2.74
N ILE A 237 27.30 -3.71 2.36
CA ILE A 237 26.99 -4.05 0.96
C ILE A 237 27.01 -2.80 0.08
N LEU A 238 26.49 -1.69 0.60
CA LEU A 238 26.48 -0.42 -0.12
C LEU A 238 27.89 0.15 -0.32
N LYS A 239 28.69 0.21 0.74
CA LYS A 239 30.08 0.67 0.62
C LYS A 239 30.87 -0.16 -0.40
N LEU A 240 30.66 -1.48 -0.43
CA LEU A 240 31.28 -2.38 -1.40
C LEU A 240 30.85 -2.10 -2.84
N ARG A 241 29.53 -1.98 -3.09
CA ARG A 241 28.98 -1.77 -4.44
C ARG A 241 29.44 -0.47 -5.08
N PHE A 242 29.50 0.57 -4.26
CA PHE A 242 29.93 1.90 -4.67
C PHE A 242 31.43 2.14 -4.45
N LYS A 243 32.23 1.10 -4.16
CA LYS A 243 33.70 1.16 -4.04
C LYS A 243 34.22 2.37 -3.24
N ASN A 244 33.56 2.71 -2.13
CA ASN A 244 33.82 3.89 -1.28
C ASN A 244 33.53 5.28 -1.90
N ASN A 245 33.00 5.37 -3.12
CA ASN A 245 32.49 6.61 -3.75
C ASN A 245 31.04 6.93 -3.30
N LEU A 246 30.67 6.48 -2.11
CA LEU A 246 29.35 6.64 -1.52
C LEU A 246 29.50 7.33 -0.18
N LYS A 247 28.79 8.44 -0.02
CA LYS A 247 28.58 9.09 1.28
C LYS A 247 27.12 8.94 1.67
N ILE A 248 26.86 8.30 2.81
CA ILE A 248 25.53 8.32 3.43
C ILE A 248 25.40 9.69 4.12
N LEU A 249 24.39 10.46 3.73
CA LEU A 249 24.11 11.79 4.27
C LEU A 249 23.15 11.71 5.45
N GLU A 250 22.11 10.87 5.34
CA GLU A 250 21.05 10.78 6.35
C GLU A 250 20.37 9.40 6.33
N GLU A 251 19.88 8.98 7.50
CA GLU A 251 19.07 7.77 7.72
C GLU A 251 17.68 8.24 8.19
N LEU A 252 16.61 7.85 7.52
CA LEU A 252 15.26 8.40 7.75
C LEU A 252 14.35 7.51 8.61
#